data_AF-A0A2V7NT66-F1
#
_entry.id   AF-A0A2V7NT66-F1
#
_cell.length_a   1.000
_cell.length_b   1.000
_cell.length_c   1.000
_cell.angle_alpha   90.00
_cell.angle_beta   90.00
_cell.angle_gamma   90.00
#
_symmetry.space_group_name_H-M   'P 1'
#
loop_
_entity.id
_entity.type
_entity.pdbx_description
1 polymer ?
#
loop_
_entity_poly.entity_id
_entity_poly.type
_entity_poly.pdbx_seq_one_letter_code
_entity_poly.pdbx_strand_id
1 'polypeptide(L)'
;MSIAVLGVNHRTAPLEVRERFAHGPHEVPGALARVLEAGAAGGVLLSTCNRTEFYFAEPQDAVPDAVWALLGERLHGDRAVQEYGYVERDRDAVRHLYRVSAGLDSMV
;
A
#
# COMPACT_ATOMS: atom_id res chain seq x y z
N MET A 1 -4.69 4.80 19.33
CA MET A 1 -4.37 3.76 18.33
C MET A 1 -4.75 4.32 16.97
N SER A 2 -3.75 4.77 16.21
CA SER A 2 -3.94 5.24 14.84
C SER A 2 -3.68 4.12 13.85
N ILE A 3 -4.43 4.08 12.76
CA ILE A 3 -4.23 3.10 11.66
C ILE A 3 -4.15 3.90 10.36
N ALA A 4 -3.26 3.51 9.45
CA ALA A 4 -3.25 4.07 8.10
C ALA A 4 -3.15 2.96 7.07
N VAL A 5 -3.68 3.23 5.88
CA VAL A 5 -3.40 2.44 4.68
C VAL A 5 -2.83 3.33 3.60
N LEU A 6 -1.75 2.87 3.00
CA LEU A 6 -1.16 3.47 1.81
C LEU A 6 -1.13 2.43 0.71
N GLY A 7 -1.58 2.78 -0.47
CA GLY A 7 -1.58 1.81 -1.54
C GLY A 7 -1.97 2.35 -2.87
N VAL A 8 -2.01 1.41 -3.82
CA VAL A 8 -2.34 1.59 -5.22
C VAL A 8 -3.38 0.54 -5.57
N ASN A 9 -4.40 0.92 -6.33
CA ASN A 9 -5.46 0.00 -6.72
C ASN A 9 -5.92 0.23 -8.16
N HIS A 10 -6.81 -0.64 -8.64
CA HIS A 10 -7.34 -0.63 -10.01
C HIS A 10 -8.12 0.63 -10.40
N ARG A 11 -8.54 1.49 -9.47
CA ARG A 11 -9.31 2.70 -9.77
C ARG A 11 -8.43 3.79 -10.38
N THR A 12 -7.19 3.90 -9.90
CA THR A 12 -6.25 4.98 -10.24
C THR A 12 -5.06 4.45 -11.05
N ALA A 13 -4.64 3.21 -10.84
CA ALA A 13 -3.47 2.62 -11.48
C ALA A 13 -3.85 1.69 -12.67
N PRO A 14 -3.32 1.95 -13.88
CA PRO A 14 -3.41 1.03 -15.02
C PRO A 14 -2.86 -0.36 -14.67
N LEU A 15 -3.27 -1.39 -15.42
CA LEU A 15 -2.83 -2.78 -15.18
C LEU A 15 -1.30 -2.91 -15.17
N GLU A 16 -0.61 -2.35 -16.16
CA GLU A 16 0.86 -2.41 -16.27
C GLU A 16 1.57 -1.84 -15.04
N VAL A 17 1.00 -0.79 -14.43
CA VAL A 17 1.54 -0.18 -13.21
C VAL A 17 1.27 -1.08 -12.00
N ARG A 18 0.08 -1.66 -11.90
CA ARG A 18 -0.28 -2.59 -10.81
C ARG A 18 0.58 -3.85 -10.81
N GLU A 19 0.86 -4.39 -11.98
CA GLU A 19 1.72 -5.58 -12.13
C GLU A 19 3.13 -5.32 -11.60
N ARG A 20 3.69 -4.12 -11.85
CA ARG A 20 4.99 -3.72 -11.28
C ARG A 20 4.94 -3.66 -9.76
N PHE A 21 3.83 -3.20 -9.17
CA PHE A 21 3.67 -3.10 -7.72
C PHE A 21 3.28 -4.40 -7.02
N ALA A 22 3.01 -5.47 -7.75
CA ALA A 22 2.69 -6.76 -7.15
C ALA A 22 3.92 -7.33 -6.42
N HIS A 23 3.71 -7.81 -5.20
CA HIS A 23 4.75 -8.47 -4.40
C HIS A 23 4.42 -9.96 -4.30
N GLY A 24 5.35 -10.80 -4.73
CA GLY A 24 5.29 -12.24 -4.52
C GLY A 24 5.44 -12.59 -3.03
N PRO A 25 4.98 -13.78 -2.60
CA PRO A 25 5.02 -14.19 -1.19
C PRO A 25 6.41 -14.12 -0.53
N HIS A 26 7.48 -14.29 -1.30
CA HIS A 26 8.85 -14.23 -0.82
C HIS A 26 9.40 -12.80 -0.68
N GLU A 27 8.82 -11.82 -1.40
CA GLU A 27 9.21 -10.42 -1.34
C GLU A 27 8.52 -9.68 -0.19
N VAL A 28 7.31 -10.13 0.18
CA VAL A 28 6.46 -9.47 1.18
C VAL A 28 7.16 -9.23 2.52
N PRO A 29 7.84 -10.20 3.15
CA PRO A 29 8.51 -9.97 4.44
C PRO A 29 9.58 -8.89 4.36
N GLY A 30 10.41 -8.90 3.31
CA GLY A 30 11.48 -7.92 3.12
C GLY A 30 10.95 -6.52 2.82
N ALA A 31 9.94 -6.41 1.95
CA ALA A 31 9.31 -5.14 1.63
C ALA A 31 8.62 -4.51 2.85
N LEU A 32 7.89 -5.31 3.63
CA LEU A 32 7.24 -4.84 4.85
C LEU A 32 8.27 -4.40 5.90
N ALA A 33 9.33 -5.19 6.13
CA ALA A 33 10.37 -4.85 7.10
C ALA A 33 11.03 -3.49 6.80
N ARG A 34 11.40 -3.23 5.54
CA ARG A 34 12.00 -1.95 5.11
C ARG A 34 11.13 -0.75 5.45
N VAL A 35 9.80 -0.88 5.34
CA VAL A 35 8.89 0.23 5.66
C VAL A 35 8.67 0.34 7.17
N LEU A 36 8.61 -0.78 7.90
CA LEU A 36 8.47 -0.75 9.37
C LEU A 36 9.66 -0.08 10.05
N GLU A 37 10.87 -0.17 9.47
CA GLU A 37 12.06 0.56 9.93
C GLU A 37 11.88 2.09 9.91
N ALA A 38 10.97 2.62 9.09
CA ALA A 38 10.62 4.04 9.07
C ALA A 38 9.75 4.50 10.25
N GLY A 39 9.31 3.57 11.11
CA GLY A 39 8.64 3.87 12.37
C GLY A 39 7.14 3.55 12.36
N ALA A 40 6.78 2.27 12.44
CA ALA A 40 5.42 1.83 12.77
C ALA A 40 5.43 0.71 13.81
N ALA A 41 4.42 0.64 14.67
CA ALA A 41 4.33 -0.38 15.71
C ALA A 41 4.06 -1.79 15.13
N GLY A 42 3.51 -1.85 13.91
CA GLY A 42 3.30 -3.07 13.15
C GLY A 42 2.64 -2.76 11.81
N GLY A 43 2.57 -3.76 10.93
CA GLY A 43 1.94 -3.57 9.63
C GLY A 43 1.65 -4.86 8.88
N VAL A 44 0.87 -4.72 7.81
CA VAL A 44 0.47 -5.79 6.89
C VAL A 44 0.59 -5.28 5.47
N LEU A 45 1.23 -6.07 4.60
CA LEU A 45 1.23 -5.83 3.16
C LEU A 45 0.22 -6.77 2.49
N LEU A 46 -0.84 -6.19 1.93
CA LEU A 46 -1.83 -6.86 1.11
C LEU A 46 -1.49 -6.63 -0.37
N SER A 47 -0.99 -7.67 -1.04
CA SER A 47 -0.74 -7.63 -2.48
C SER A 47 -1.60 -8.66 -3.20
N THR A 48 -2.36 -8.19 -4.19
CA THR A 48 -3.24 -8.98 -5.06
C THR A 48 -3.11 -8.47 -6.49
N CYS A 49 -3.81 -9.07 -7.46
CA CYS A 49 -3.83 -8.53 -8.83
C CYS A 49 -4.47 -7.12 -8.93
N ASN A 50 -5.33 -6.74 -7.98
CA ASN A 50 -6.12 -5.51 -8.05
C ASN A 50 -5.63 -4.38 -7.14
N ARG A 51 -4.74 -4.69 -6.20
CA ARG A 51 -4.23 -3.72 -5.22
C ARG A 51 -2.92 -4.18 -4.59
N THR A 52 -2.07 -3.22 -4.26
CA THR A 52 -0.95 -3.36 -3.33
C THR A 52 -1.13 -2.30 -2.25
N GLU A 53 -1.36 -2.74 -1.02
CA GLU A 53 -1.71 -1.88 0.12
C GLU A 53 -0.87 -2.25 1.34
N PHE A 54 -0.35 -1.23 2.00
CA PHE A 54 0.34 -1.33 3.27
C PHE A 54 -0.54 -0.74 4.37
N TYR A 55 -0.92 -1.58 5.32
CA TYR A 55 -1.64 -1.19 6.52
C TYR A 55 -0.66 -1.06 7.68
N PHE A 56 -0.75 0.01 8.47
CA PHE A 56 0.14 0.25 9.60
C PHE A 56 -0.64 0.57 10.87
N ALA A 57 -0.10 0.10 12.00
CA ALA A 57 -0.51 0.53 13.33
C ALA A 57 0.49 1.58 13.84
N GLU A 58 -0.06 2.72 14.28
CA GLU A 58 0.68 3.85 14.83
C GLU A 58 1.86 4.30 13.95
N PRO A 59 1.64 4.57 12.65
CA PRO A 59 2.69 5.01 11.76
C PRO A 59 3.20 6.40 12.13
N GLN A 60 4.52 6.58 12.14
CA GLN A 60 5.18 7.87 12.21
C GLN A 60 5.15 8.58 10.85
N ASP A 61 5.48 9.87 10.85
CA ASP A 61 5.39 10.73 9.66
C ASP A 61 6.28 10.30 8.50
N ALA A 62 7.35 9.53 8.75
CA ALA A 62 8.27 9.03 7.74
C ALA A 62 7.76 7.78 6.99
N VAL A 63 6.75 7.08 7.54
CA VAL A 63 6.24 5.83 6.95
C VAL A 63 5.67 6.03 5.54
N PRO A 64 4.85 7.07 5.26
CA PRO A 64 4.38 7.33 3.91
C PRO A 64 5.49 7.46 2.87
N ASP A 65 6.53 8.22 3.18
CA ASP A 65 7.64 8.44 2.24
C ASP A 65 8.43 7.16 2.00
N ALA A 66 8.59 6.30 3.02
CA ALA A 66 9.21 4.99 2.87
C ALA A 66 8.41 4.06 1.95
N VAL A 67 7.07 4.06 2.04
CA VAL A 67 6.21 3.30 1.12
C VAL A 67 6.39 3.81 -0.31
N TRP A 68 6.33 5.13 -0.51
CA TRP A 68 6.42 5.72 -1.84
C TRP A 68 7.79 5.55 -2.47
N ALA A 69 8.86 5.62 -1.68
CA ALA A 69 10.21 5.30 -2.15
C ALA A 69 10.30 3.84 -2.61
N LEU A 70 9.81 2.89 -1.81
CA LEU A 70 9.83 1.46 -2.14
C LEU A 70 9.03 1.14 -3.39
N LEU A 71 7.83 1.71 -3.55
CA LEU A 71 7.04 1.52 -4.76
C LEU A 71 7.66 2.25 -5.97
N GLY A 72 8.25 3.42 -5.75
CA GLY A 72 8.93 4.22 -6.78
C GLY A 72 10.13 3.52 -7.41
N GLU A 73 10.85 2.67 -6.65
CA GLU A 73 11.94 1.82 -7.15
C GLU A 73 11.50 0.95 -8.36
N ARG A 74 10.21 0.60 -8.43
CA ARG A 74 9.64 -0.25 -9.47
C ARG A 74 9.12 0.51 -10.69
N LEU A 75 9.11 1.84 -10.65
CA LEU A 75 8.63 2.68 -11.75
C LEU A 75 9.73 3.21 -12.67
N HIS A 76 11.02 2.97 -12.36
CA HIS A 76 12.17 3.40 -13.18
C HIS A 76 12.13 4.88 -13.64
N GLY A 77 11.44 5.77 -12.90
CA GLY A 77 11.32 7.19 -13.23
C GLY A 77 10.18 7.57 -14.18
N ASP A 78 9.29 6.65 -14.54
CA ASP A 78 8.21 6.90 -15.51
C ASP A 78 7.19 7.96 -15.02
N ARG A 79 6.77 7.91 -13.75
CA ARG A 79 5.85 8.88 -13.08
C ARG A 79 6.00 8.83 -11.55
N ALA A 80 5.52 9.88 -10.86
CA ALA A 80 5.44 9.89 -9.40
C ALA A 80 4.40 8.87 -8.91
N VAL A 81 4.82 7.92 -8.06
CA VAL A 81 3.95 6.84 -7.58
C VAL A 81 2.69 7.38 -6.87
N GLN A 82 2.81 8.58 -6.28
CA GLN A 82 1.76 9.30 -5.59
C GLN A 82 0.58 9.69 -6.49
N GLU A 83 0.77 9.76 -7.81
CA GLU A 83 -0.33 10.01 -8.77
C GLU A 83 -1.31 8.84 -8.85
N TYR A 84 -0.83 7.63 -8.55
CA TYR A 84 -1.64 6.41 -8.52
C TYR A 84 -2.05 6.03 -7.10
N GLY A 85 -1.31 6.54 -6.12
CA GLY A 85 -1.45 6.18 -4.71
C GLY A 85 -2.59 6.89 -4.00
N TYR A 86 -3.02 6.31 -2.89
CA TYR A 86 -3.89 6.97 -1.91
C TYR A 86 -3.40 6.67 -0.50
N VAL A 87 -3.84 7.52 0.42
CA VAL A 87 -3.64 7.36 1.86
C VAL A 87 -4.97 7.55 2.56
N GLU A 88 -5.39 6.56 3.33
CA GLU A 88 -6.54 6.69 4.23
C GLU A 88 -6.05 6.54 5.67
N ARG A 89 -6.68 7.25 6.61
CA ARG A 89 -6.30 7.25 8.03
C ARG A 89 -7.46 6.93 8.94
N ASP A 90 -7.12 6.35 10.08
CA ASP A 90 -7.98 6.02 11.20
C ASP A 90 -9.29 5.34 10.77
N ARG A 91 -10.42 6.03 10.91
CA ARG A 91 -11.73 5.48 10.58
C ARG A 91 -11.85 5.14 9.10
N ASP A 92 -11.28 5.94 8.21
CA ASP A 92 -11.38 5.72 6.77
C ASP A 92 -10.51 4.54 6.34
N ALA A 93 -9.34 4.36 6.95
CA ALA A 93 -8.51 3.17 6.74
C ALA A 93 -9.22 1.87 7.15
N VAL A 94 -9.86 1.86 8.32
CA VAL A 94 -10.62 0.69 8.81
C VAL A 94 -11.85 0.42 7.94
N ARG A 95 -12.58 1.48 7.57
CA ARG A 95 -13.74 1.37 6.68
C ARG A 95 -13.33 0.81 5.32
N HIS A 96 -12.23 1.29 4.77
CA HIS A 96 -11.65 0.81 3.52
C HIS A 96 -11.33 -0.69 3.62
N LEU A 97 -10.56 -1.10 4.65
CA LEU A 97 -10.22 -2.51 4.86
C LEU A 97 -11.45 -3.42 4.90
N TYR A 98 -12.52 -3.02 5.59
CA TYR A 98 -13.77 -3.78 5.64
C TYR A 98 -14.49 -3.84 4.29
N ARG A 99 -14.45 -2.78 3.49
CA ARG A 99 -15.00 -2.82 2.12
C ARG A 99 -14.20 -3.75 1.22
N VAL A 100 -12.88 -3.73 1.34
CA VAL A 100 -11.97 -4.62 0.60
C VAL A 100 -12.22 -6.06 0.98
N SER A 101 -12.24 -6.39 2.28
CA SER A 101 -12.42 -7.76 2.76
C SER A 101 -13.82 -8.31 2.47
N ALA A 102 -14.85 -7.45 2.48
CA ALA A 102 -16.22 -7.81 2.11
C ALA A 102 -16.46 -7.85 0.58
N GLY A 103 -15.44 -7.58 -0.24
CA GLY A 103 -15.57 -7.57 -1.71
C GLY A 103 -16.33 -6.35 -2.27
N LEU A 104 -16.77 -5.41 -1.43
CA LEU A 104 -17.49 -4.19 -1.84
C LEU A 104 -16.62 -3.18 -2.62
N ASP A 105 -15.33 -3.46 -2.70
CA ASP A 105 -14.35 -2.73 -3.50
C ASP A 105 -13.57 -3.67 -4.43
N SER A 106 -14.15 -4.82 -4.77
CA SER A 106 -13.63 -5.71 -5.80
C SER A 106 -14.10 -5.26 -7.17
N MET A 107 -13.33 -5.62 -8.20
CA MET A 107 -13.72 -5.48 -9.61
C MET A 107 -14.66 -6.61 -10.06
N VAL A 108 -14.97 -7.54 -9.15
CA VAL A 108 -15.87 -8.70 -9.34
C VAL A 108 -17.09 -8.54 -8.46
#